data_AF-B5VFH7-F1
#
_entry.id   AF-B5VFH7-F1
#
_cell.length_a   1.000
_cell.length_b   1.000
_cell.length_c   1.000
_cell.angle_alpha   90.00
_cell.angle_beta   90.00
_cell.angle_gamma   90.00
#
_symmetry.space_group_name_H-M   'P 1'
#
loop_
_entity.id
_entity.type
_entity.pdbx_description
1 polymer ?
#
loop_
_entity_poly.entity_id
_entity_poly.type
_entity_poly.pdbx_seq_one_letter_code
_entity_poly.pdbx_strand_id
1 'polypeptide(L)'
;MRQRVGRSIARAKFINTALLGRKRPVMERVVDIAHVDSSKAIQPLMKELETDTTEARYKVLQSVLEIYDDEKNIEPALTKEFHKMYLDVAFEISLPPQMTALDASQPWMLYWIANSLKVMDRDWLSDDTKRKIVDKLFTISPSGGPFGGGPGQLSHLASTYAAINALSLCDNIDGCWDRIDRKGFTNG
;
A
#
# COMPACT_ATOMS: atom_id res chain seq x y z
N MET A 1 20.10 -21.03 38.35
CA MET A 1 20.13 -19.54 38.33
C MET A 1 20.80 -18.94 37.08
N ARG A 2 21.86 -19.55 36.51
CA ARG A 2 22.59 -19.03 35.32
C ARG A 2 21.80 -18.98 34.00
N GLN A 3 20.84 -19.89 33.76
CA GLN A 3 20.06 -19.93 32.50
C GLN A 3 19.03 -18.79 32.36
N ARG A 4 18.48 -18.26 33.46
CA ARG A 4 17.48 -17.16 33.41
C ARG A 4 18.12 -15.81 33.02
N VAL A 5 19.37 -15.58 33.41
CA VAL A 5 20.09 -14.33 33.12
C VAL A 5 20.50 -14.24 31.64
N GLY A 6 20.93 -15.35 31.03
CA GLY A 6 21.30 -15.39 29.60
C GLY A 6 20.14 -15.09 28.65
N ARG A 7 18.92 -15.56 28.97
CA ARG A 7 17.70 -15.24 28.20
C ARG A 7 17.30 -13.77 28.31
N SER A 8 17.53 -13.14 29.46
CA SER A 8 17.26 -11.71 29.69
C SER A 8 18.18 -10.83 28.84
N ILE A 9 19.48 -11.15 28.79
CA ILE A 9 20.47 -10.41 27.99
C ILE A 9 20.21 -10.57 26.50
N ALA A 10 19.89 -11.78 26.03
CA ALA A 10 19.56 -12.01 24.62
C ALA A 10 18.30 -11.23 24.19
N ARG A 11 17.28 -11.18 25.05
CA ARG A 11 16.06 -10.39 24.81
C ARG A 11 16.33 -8.89 24.81
N ALA A 12 17.14 -8.39 25.75
CA ALA A 12 17.54 -6.98 25.78
C ALA A 12 18.38 -6.61 24.54
N LYS A 13 19.29 -7.48 24.11
CA LYS A 13 20.07 -7.28 22.89
C LYS A 13 19.17 -7.28 21.66
N PHE A 14 18.21 -8.21 21.56
CA PHE A 14 17.23 -8.25 20.48
C PHE A 14 16.39 -6.96 20.43
N ILE A 15 15.87 -6.50 21.57
CA ILE A 15 15.09 -5.26 21.66
C ILE A 15 15.92 -4.05 21.19
N ASN A 16 17.16 -3.92 21.67
CA ASN A 16 18.05 -2.82 21.27
C ASN A 16 18.50 -2.87 19.81
N THR A 17 18.60 -4.05 19.21
CA THR A 17 19.15 -4.19 17.85
C THR A 17 18.05 -4.25 16.78
N ALA A 18 16.88 -4.78 17.10
CA ALA A 18 15.81 -5.08 16.14
C ALA A 18 14.53 -4.25 16.34
N LEU A 19 14.22 -3.81 17.57
CA LEU A 19 12.96 -3.09 17.86
C LEU A 19 13.16 -1.59 18.04
N LEU A 20 14.25 -1.16 18.69
CA LEU A 20 14.51 0.26 18.98
C LEU A 20 15.41 0.95 17.96
N GLY A 21 15.80 0.25 16.89
CA GLY A 21 16.80 0.69 15.92
C GLY A 21 18.20 0.75 16.54
N ARG A 22 19.23 0.34 15.80
CA ARG A 22 20.61 0.66 16.22
C ARG A 22 20.73 2.18 16.24
N LYS A 23 21.02 2.79 17.40
CA LYS A 23 21.54 4.17 17.44
C LYS A 23 22.90 4.17 16.73
N ARG A 24 22.90 4.35 15.41
CA ARG A 24 24.12 4.59 14.65
C ARG A 24 24.54 6.04 14.90
N PRO A 25 25.83 6.30 15.17
CA PRO A 25 26.31 7.67 15.32
C PRO A 25 26.07 8.42 14.00
N VAL A 26 25.65 9.68 14.12
CA VAL A 26 25.50 10.55 12.97
C VAL A 26 26.90 10.81 12.40
N MET A 27 27.13 10.41 11.16
CA MET A 27 28.43 10.57 10.51
C MET A 27 28.38 11.84 9.67
N GLU A 28 29.35 12.74 9.80
CA GLU A 28 29.42 13.90 8.90
C GLU A 28 29.95 13.44 7.54
N ARG A 29 29.13 13.55 6.49
CA ARG A 29 29.57 13.34 5.12
C ARG A 29 29.87 14.69 4.48
N VAL A 30 31.08 14.82 3.95
CA VAL A 30 31.49 15.96 3.14
C VAL A 30 30.86 15.80 1.76
N VAL A 31 30.06 16.78 1.34
CA VAL A 31 29.51 16.86 -0.01
C VAL A 31 30.39 17.82 -0.81
N ASP A 32 31.09 17.31 -1.81
CA ASP A 32 31.79 18.16 -2.77
C ASP A 32 30.75 18.90 -3.60
N ILE A 33 30.70 20.22 -3.44
CA ILE A 33 29.86 21.07 -4.29
C ILE A 33 30.53 21.09 -5.66
N ALA A 34 30.05 20.26 -6.58
CA ALA A 34 30.44 20.29 -7.98
C ALA A 34 29.95 21.61 -8.60
N HIS A 35 30.72 22.69 -8.41
CA HIS A 35 30.73 24.01 -9.05
C HIS A 35 31.36 25.11 -8.16
N VAL A 36 32.28 24.77 -7.25
CA VAL A 36 33.06 25.79 -6.54
C VAL A 36 34.27 26.19 -7.37
N ASP A 37 34.26 27.43 -7.84
CA ASP A 37 35.40 28.13 -8.43
C ASP A 37 36.69 27.87 -7.63
N SER A 38 37.65 27.17 -8.24
CA SER A 38 38.93 26.79 -7.65
C SER A 38 39.80 27.99 -7.26
N SER A 39 39.42 29.22 -7.64
CA SER A 39 40.13 30.45 -7.30
C SER A 39 39.75 31.04 -5.93
N LYS A 40 38.71 30.53 -5.25
CA LYS A 40 38.34 30.99 -3.90
C LYS A 40 39.11 30.24 -2.81
N ALA A 41 39.78 30.99 -1.93
CA ALA A 41 40.56 30.47 -0.80
C ALA A 41 39.72 29.73 0.27
N ILE A 42 38.40 29.93 0.27
CA ILE A 42 37.47 29.25 1.18
C ILE A 42 36.40 28.55 0.33
N GLN A 43 36.46 27.22 0.32
CA GLN A 43 35.45 26.36 -0.30
C GLN A 43 34.29 26.17 0.68
N PRO A 44 33.02 26.46 0.31
CA PRO A 44 31.88 26.14 1.16
C PRO A 44 31.78 24.61 1.28
N LEU A 45 32.17 24.06 2.42
CA LEU A 45 32.03 22.64 2.72
C LEU A 45 30.61 22.41 3.24
N MET A 46 29.73 21.83 2.42
CA MET A 46 28.43 21.40 2.94
C MET A 46 28.62 20.04 3.63
N LYS A 47 28.54 20.04 4.95
CA LYS A 47 28.51 18.81 5.76
C LYS A 47 27.06 18.38 5.89
N GLU A 48 26.67 17.31 5.18
CA GLU A 48 25.39 16.66 5.46
C GLU A 48 25.59 15.61 6.56
N LEU A 49 24.66 15.61 7.52
CA LEU A 49 24.61 14.60 8.57
C LEU A 49 24.07 13.30 7.96
N GLU A 50 24.91 12.27 7.91
CA GLU A 50 24.52 10.94 7.47
C GLU A 50 23.79 10.20 8.60
N THR A 51 22.55 9.86 8.31
CA THR A 51 21.59 9.16 9.17
C THR A 51 20.91 8.05 8.36
N ASP A 52 20.22 7.13 9.02
CA ASP A 52 19.44 6.08 8.32
C ASP A 52 18.45 6.69 7.30
N THR A 53 17.88 7.86 7.61
CA THR A 53 16.99 8.61 6.71
C THR A 53 17.72 9.10 5.45
N THR A 54 18.91 9.68 5.60
CA THR A 54 19.66 10.19 4.44
C THR A 54 20.28 9.06 3.63
N GLU A 55 20.68 7.96 4.28
CA GLU A 55 21.15 6.74 3.61
C GLU A 55 20.02 6.10 2.78
N ALA A 56 18.82 5.94 3.35
CA ALA A 56 17.65 5.44 2.63
C ALA A 56 17.25 6.36 1.46
N ARG A 57 17.24 7.69 1.69
CA ARG A 57 17.01 8.69 0.63
C ARG A 57 18.01 8.52 -0.51
N TYR A 58 19.30 8.42 -0.19
CA TYR A 58 20.36 8.31 -1.21
C TYR A 58 20.22 7.03 -2.04
N LYS A 59 19.91 5.90 -1.40
CA LYS A 59 19.65 4.63 -2.11
C LYS A 59 18.49 4.74 -3.10
N VAL A 60 17.38 5.38 -2.69
CA VAL A 60 16.23 5.62 -3.56
C VAL A 60 16.59 6.57 -4.70
N LEU A 61 17.31 7.66 -4.40
CA LEU A 61 17.75 8.61 -5.44
C LEU A 61 18.61 7.91 -6.50
N GLN A 62 19.54 7.05 -6.07
CA GLN A 62 20.39 6.30 -6.98
C GLN A 62 19.57 5.37 -7.89
N SER A 63 18.64 4.58 -7.32
CA SER A 63 17.82 3.68 -8.13
C SER A 63 16.87 4.42 -9.09
N VAL A 64 16.36 5.58 -8.70
CA VAL A 64 15.51 6.42 -9.56
C VAL A 64 16.34 7.07 -10.67
N LEU A 65 17.56 7.52 -10.36
CA LEU A 65 18.44 8.12 -11.35
C LEU A 65 18.84 7.12 -12.44
N GLU A 66 19.09 5.87 -12.06
CA GLU A 66 19.37 4.79 -13.02
C GLU A 66 18.20 4.60 -14.02
N ILE A 67 16.96 4.49 -13.51
CA ILE A 67 15.77 4.40 -14.37
C ILE A 67 15.62 5.65 -15.25
N TYR A 68 15.83 6.84 -14.66
CA TYR A 68 15.72 8.09 -15.39
C TYR A 68 16.77 8.19 -16.50
N ASP A 69 18.03 7.85 -16.24
CA ASP A 69 19.08 7.94 -17.26
C ASP A 69 18.87 6.96 -18.41
N ASP A 70 18.30 5.78 -18.13
CA ASP A 70 17.93 4.77 -19.12
C ASP A 70 16.72 5.21 -19.97
N GLU A 71 15.74 5.90 -19.36
CA GLU A 71 14.45 6.23 -20.01
C GLU A 71 14.25 7.72 -20.34
N LYS A 72 15.18 8.63 -20.02
CA LYS A 72 14.99 10.11 -20.16
C LYS A 72 14.62 10.61 -21.56
N ASN A 73 14.91 9.83 -22.58
CA ASN A 73 14.59 10.16 -23.98
C ASN A 73 13.37 9.38 -24.52
N ILE A 74 12.70 8.60 -23.67
CA ILE A 74 11.50 7.84 -23.98
C ILE A 74 10.31 8.61 -23.40
N GLU A 75 9.30 8.89 -24.22
CA GLU A 75 8.06 9.46 -23.72
C GLU A 75 7.33 8.40 -22.87
N PRO A 76 7.07 8.66 -21.58
CA PRO A 76 6.46 7.65 -20.71
C PRO A 76 5.01 7.41 -21.12
N ALA A 77 4.68 6.15 -21.37
CA ALA A 77 3.32 5.72 -21.69
C ALA A 77 2.76 4.81 -20.60
N LEU A 78 1.50 5.05 -20.23
CA LEU A 78 0.77 4.16 -19.32
C LEU A 78 0.38 2.87 -20.06
N THR A 79 0.91 1.74 -19.62
CA THR A 79 0.64 0.41 -20.21
C THR A 79 -0.66 -0.17 -19.67
N LYS A 80 -1.79 0.48 -20.01
CA LYS A 80 -3.10 0.18 -19.42
C LYS A 80 -3.52 -1.29 -19.59
N GLU A 81 -3.24 -1.91 -20.74
CA GLU A 81 -3.60 -3.30 -21.04
C GLU A 81 -2.86 -4.28 -20.14
N PHE A 82 -1.58 -4.02 -19.85
CA PHE A 82 -0.80 -4.81 -18.91
C PHE A 82 -1.37 -4.69 -17.49
N HIS A 83 -1.71 -3.47 -17.06
CA HIS A 83 -2.36 -3.26 -15.76
C HIS A 83 -3.73 -3.92 -15.68
N LYS A 84 -4.53 -3.88 -16.76
CA LYS A 84 -5.81 -4.58 -16.82
C LYS A 84 -5.62 -6.08 -16.63
N MET A 85 -4.71 -6.70 -17.38
CA MET A 85 -4.40 -8.12 -17.24
C MET A 85 -4.00 -8.47 -15.80
N TYR A 86 -3.16 -7.66 -15.15
CA TYR A 86 -2.78 -7.86 -13.75
C TYR A 86 -3.97 -7.78 -12.79
N LEU A 87 -4.89 -6.84 -13.01
CA LEU A 87 -6.06 -6.62 -12.16
C LEU A 87 -7.14 -7.71 -12.33
N ASP A 88 -7.36 -8.17 -13.57
CA ASP A 88 -8.37 -9.18 -13.89
C ASP A 88 -8.06 -10.54 -13.20
N VAL A 89 -6.77 -10.89 -13.06
CA VAL A 89 -6.32 -12.12 -12.39
C VAL A 89 -6.93 -12.29 -10.99
N ALA A 90 -7.12 -11.19 -10.26
CA ALA A 90 -7.68 -11.22 -8.91
C ALA A 90 -9.16 -11.67 -8.86
N PHE A 91 -9.88 -11.63 -9.98
CA PHE A 91 -11.26 -12.11 -10.10
C PHE A 91 -11.40 -13.49 -10.75
N GLU A 92 -10.31 -14.00 -11.33
CA GLU A 92 -10.29 -15.29 -12.05
C GLU A 92 -9.66 -16.41 -11.24
N ILE A 93 -8.65 -16.09 -10.43
CA ILE A 93 -7.83 -17.06 -9.70
C ILE A 93 -7.83 -16.73 -8.21
N SER A 94 -7.75 -17.77 -7.36
CA SER A 94 -7.54 -17.58 -5.92
C SER A 94 -6.22 -16.86 -5.65
N LEU A 95 -6.28 -15.84 -4.80
CA LEU A 95 -5.10 -15.08 -4.40
C LEU A 95 -4.07 -15.96 -3.67
N PRO A 96 -2.77 -15.68 -3.82
CA PRO A 96 -1.72 -16.52 -3.27
C PRO A 96 -1.69 -16.48 -1.74
N PRO A 97 -1.26 -17.56 -1.05
CA PRO A 97 -1.27 -17.64 0.42
C PRO A 97 -0.47 -16.53 1.13
N GLN A 98 0.50 -15.93 0.46
CA GLN A 98 1.30 -14.83 1.00
C GLN A 98 0.45 -13.56 1.27
N MET A 99 -0.74 -13.47 0.67
CA MET A 99 -1.69 -12.38 0.88
C MET A 99 -2.57 -12.55 2.13
N THR A 100 -2.34 -13.55 3.00
CA THR A 100 -3.11 -13.71 4.25
C THR A 100 -3.07 -12.46 5.14
N ALA A 101 -2.00 -11.66 5.09
CA ALA A 101 -1.92 -10.39 5.82
C ALA A 101 -3.03 -9.40 5.41
N LEU A 102 -3.64 -9.58 4.23
CA LEU A 102 -4.74 -8.77 3.70
C LEU A 102 -6.11 -9.45 3.84
N ASP A 103 -6.23 -10.56 4.57
CA ASP A 103 -7.51 -11.27 4.72
C ASP A 103 -8.57 -10.42 5.45
N ALA A 104 -8.16 -9.50 6.34
CA ALA A 104 -9.04 -8.51 6.95
C ALA A 104 -9.27 -7.26 6.08
N SER A 105 -8.88 -7.29 4.81
CA SER A 105 -8.93 -6.18 3.86
C SER A 105 -9.55 -6.60 2.52
N GLN A 106 -10.42 -7.61 2.51
CA GLN A 106 -11.08 -8.05 1.28
C GLN A 106 -11.88 -6.92 0.60
N PRO A 107 -12.66 -6.07 1.31
CA PRO A 107 -13.31 -4.92 0.68
C PRO A 107 -12.34 -3.91 0.05
N TRP A 108 -11.14 -3.73 0.63
CA TRP A 108 -10.11 -2.87 0.06
C TRP A 108 -9.59 -3.41 -1.27
N MET A 109 -9.35 -4.72 -1.35
CA MET A 109 -8.94 -5.36 -2.61
C MET A 109 -9.99 -5.13 -3.70
N LEU A 110 -11.27 -5.37 -3.40
CA LEU A 110 -12.35 -5.15 -4.36
C LEU A 110 -12.42 -3.69 -4.82
N TYR A 111 -12.33 -2.74 -3.88
CA TYR A 111 -12.34 -1.32 -4.20
C TYR A 111 -11.15 -0.90 -5.06
N TRP A 112 -9.92 -1.25 -4.66
CA TRP A 112 -8.72 -0.85 -5.40
C TRP A 112 -8.75 -1.40 -6.82
N ILE A 113 -9.09 -2.67 -6.99
CA ILE A 113 -9.11 -3.29 -8.32
C ILE A 113 -10.22 -2.66 -9.19
N ALA A 114 -11.44 -2.55 -8.67
CA ALA A 114 -12.55 -1.97 -9.42
C ALA A 114 -12.31 -0.50 -9.79
N ASN A 115 -11.76 0.28 -8.85
CA ASN A 115 -11.43 1.68 -9.07
C ASN A 115 -10.32 1.85 -10.12
N SER A 116 -9.25 1.06 -10.02
CA SER A 116 -8.16 1.09 -10.99
C SER A 116 -8.64 0.76 -12.40
N LEU A 117 -9.51 -0.24 -12.57
CA LEU A 117 -10.11 -0.55 -13.86
C LEU A 117 -10.92 0.63 -14.40
N LYS A 118 -11.87 1.16 -13.62
CA LYS A 118 -12.74 2.29 -14.00
C LYS A 118 -11.99 3.59 -14.31
N VAL A 119 -10.88 3.85 -13.61
CA VAL A 119 -10.03 5.04 -13.85
C VAL A 119 -9.26 4.91 -15.16
N MET A 120 -8.79 3.72 -15.52
CA MET A 120 -8.10 3.50 -16.80
C MET A 120 -9.07 3.55 -17.98
N ASP A 121 -10.26 2.96 -17.82
CA ASP A 121 -11.36 2.97 -18.79
C ASP A 121 -12.69 2.64 -18.08
N ARG A 122 -13.75 3.42 -18.38
CA ARG A 122 -15.04 3.28 -17.70
C ARG A 122 -15.78 1.99 -18.03
N ASP A 123 -15.41 1.34 -19.13
CA ASP A 123 -16.08 0.15 -19.63
C ASP A 123 -15.36 -1.16 -19.24
N TRP A 124 -14.20 -1.08 -18.57
CA TRP A 124 -13.39 -2.26 -18.25
C TRP A 124 -13.90 -3.10 -17.07
N LEU A 125 -14.68 -2.49 -16.17
CA LEU A 125 -15.31 -3.23 -15.09
C LEU A 125 -16.58 -3.89 -15.61
N SER A 126 -16.46 -5.17 -16.00
CA SER A 126 -17.56 -5.93 -16.60
C SER A 126 -18.71 -6.15 -15.60
N ASP A 127 -19.92 -6.34 -16.13
CA ASP A 127 -21.09 -6.63 -15.30
C ASP A 127 -20.96 -7.95 -14.52
N ASP A 128 -20.26 -8.95 -15.05
CA ASP A 128 -19.92 -10.18 -14.32
C ASP A 128 -19.04 -9.87 -13.10
N THR A 129 -18.00 -9.06 -13.28
CA THR A 129 -17.12 -8.62 -12.20
C THR A 129 -17.89 -7.80 -11.15
N LYS A 130 -18.78 -6.90 -11.57
CA LYS A 130 -19.63 -6.13 -10.66
C LYS A 130 -20.51 -7.03 -9.80
N ARG A 131 -21.14 -8.05 -10.39
CA ARG A 131 -21.93 -9.05 -9.64
C ARG A 131 -21.09 -9.81 -8.64
N LYS A 132 -19.89 -10.27 -9.02
CA LYS A 132 -18.93 -10.93 -8.09
C LYS A 132 -18.57 -10.03 -6.91
N ILE A 133 -18.33 -8.74 -7.14
CA ILE A 133 -18.05 -7.76 -6.07
C ILE A 133 -19.25 -7.64 -5.14
N VAL A 134 -20.44 -7.42 -5.70
CA VAL A 134 -21.71 -7.31 -4.95
C VAL A 134 -21.92 -8.55 -4.09
N ASP A 135 -21.87 -9.74 -4.68
CA ASP A 135 -22.08 -11.01 -3.98
C ASP A 135 -21.08 -11.20 -2.85
N LYS A 136 -19.80 -10.87 -3.10
CA LYS A 136 -18.75 -10.96 -2.08
C LYS A 136 -19.00 -10.02 -0.90
N LEU A 137 -19.38 -8.76 -1.15
CA LEU A 137 -19.64 -7.78 -0.09
C LEU A 137 -20.88 -8.14 0.74
N PHE A 138 -21.94 -8.63 0.10
CA PHE A 138 -23.12 -9.12 0.83
C PHE A 138 -22.90 -10.49 1.50
N THR A 139 -21.88 -11.25 1.09
CA THR A 139 -21.41 -12.41 1.89
C THR A 139 -20.70 -11.95 3.16
N ILE A 140 -19.94 -10.85 3.09
CA ILE A 140 -19.26 -10.25 4.26
C ILE A 140 -20.29 -9.67 5.24
N SER A 141 -21.31 -8.99 4.74
CA SER A 141 -22.39 -8.42 5.54
C SER A 141 -23.75 -8.72 4.91
N PRO A 142 -24.38 -9.87 5.24
CA PRO A 142 -25.70 -10.23 4.71
C PRO A 142 -26.81 -9.26 5.09
N SER A 143 -26.65 -8.50 6.19
CA SER A 143 -27.56 -7.43 6.60
C SER A 143 -27.46 -6.17 5.74
N GLY A 144 -26.47 -6.07 4.85
CA GLY A 144 -26.26 -4.90 4.00
C GLY A 144 -25.42 -3.79 4.63
N GLY A 145 -24.68 -4.11 5.69
CA GLY A 145 -23.84 -3.17 6.42
C GLY A 145 -24.11 -3.18 7.94
N PRO A 146 -23.21 -2.57 8.74
CA PRO A 146 -21.86 -2.16 8.37
C PRO A 146 -20.97 -3.36 7.98
N PHE A 147 -19.88 -3.10 7.25
CA PHE A 147 -19.05 -4.15 6.65
C PHE A 147 -17.76 -4.40 7.44
N GLY A 148 -17.38 -5.67 7.58
CA GLY A 148 -16.11 -6.13 8.15
C GLY A 148 -15.04 -6.41 7.08
N GLY A 149 -13.86 -6.85 7.51
CA GLY A 149 -12.73 -7.17 6.62
C GLY A 149 -12.89 -8.45 5.79
N GLY A 150 -13.79 -9.34 6.20
CA GLY A 150 -14.08 -10.62 5.58
C GLY A 150 -15.28 -11.30 6.26
N PRO A 151 -15.79 -12.43 5.75
CA PRO A 151 -16.92 -13.13 6.35
C PRO A 151 -16.66 -13.51 7.81
N GLY A 152 -17.61 -13.20 8.69
CA GLY A 152 -17.50 -13.47 10.13
C GLY A 152 -16.57 -12.51 10.90
N GLN A 153 -15.93 -11.54 10.24
CA GLN A 153 -15.16 -10.51 10.91
C GLN A 153 -16.06 -9.36 11.38
N LEU A 154 -15.69 -8.75 12.51
CA LEU A 154 -16.40 -7.59 13.04
C LEU A 154 -16.37 -6.42 12.06
N SER A 155 -17.45 -5.65 12.04
CA SER A 155 -17.58 -4.45 11.23
C SER A 155 -16.50 -3.42 11.59
N HIS A 156 -15.93 -2.79 10.57
CA HIS A 156 -14.86 -1.82 10.74
C HIS A 156 -15.05 -0.64 9.77
N LEU A 157 -14.76 0.58 10.24
CA LEU A 157 -15.00 1.80 9.45
C LEU A 157 -14.21 1.79 8.12
N ALA A 158 -12.95 1.38 8.14
CA ALA A 158 -12.14 1.30 6.92
C ALA A 158 -12.71 0.29 5.90
N SER A 159 -13.18 -0.87 6.35
CA SER A 159 -13.78 -1.89 5.49
C SER A 159 -15.14 -1.44 4.96
N THR A 160 -15.92 -0.75 5.79
CA THR A 160 -17.18 -0.11 5.40
C THR A 160 -16.97 0.94 4.32
N TYR A 161 -15.99 1.83 4.46
CA TYR A 161 -15.64 2.81 3.44
C TYR A 161 -15.31 2.14 2.10
N ALA A 162 -14.43 1.14 2.13
CA ALA A 162 -14.04 0.42 0.92
C ALA A 162 -15.22 -0.33 0.28
N ALA A 163 -16.06 -0.99 1.09
CA ALA A 163 -17.24 -1.71 0.60
C ALA A 163 -18.25 -0.78 -0.10
N ILE A 164 -18.58 0.37 0.52
CA ILE A 164 -19.52 1.32 -0.06
C ILE A 164 -18.98 1.90 -1.38
N ASN A 165 -17.69 2.24 -1.45
CA ASN A 165 -17.10 2.73 -2.69
C ASN A 165 -17.04 1.65 -3.78
N ALA A 166 -16.74 0.40 -3.43
CA ALA A 166 -16.81 -0.71 -4.38
C ALA A 166 -18.24 -0.92 -4.92
N LEU A 167 -19.28 -0.84 -4.07
CA LEU A 167 -20.68 -0.90 -4.50
C LEU A 167 -21.08 0.29 -5.39
N SER A 168 -20.56 1.48 -5.10
CA SER A 168 -20.78 2.68 -5.93
C SER A 168 -20.25 2.48 -7.36
N LEU A 169 -19.05 1.89 -7.49
CA LEU A 169 -18.44 1.56 -8.79
C LEU A 169 -19.19 0.46 -9.57
N CYS A 170 -20.11 -0.26 -8.92
CA CYS A 170 -20.94 -1.29 -9.54
C CYS A 170 -22.22 -0.74 -10.20
N ASP A 171 -22.38 0.59 -10.31
CA ASP A 171 -23.43 1.24 -11.11
C ASP A 171 -24.88 0.75 -10.79
N ASN A 172 -25.17 0.48 -9.52
CA ASN A 172 -26.44 -0.10 -9.05
C ASN A 172 -26.87 -1.39 -9.78
N ILE A 173 -25.91 -2.21 -10.21
CA ILE A 173 -26.22 -3.46 -10.90
C ILE A 173 -27.19 -4.32 -10.08
N ASP A 174 -28.22 -4.83 -10.74
CA ASP A 174 -29.27 -5.66 -10.14
C ASP A 174 -29.93 -5.04 -8.89
N GLY A 175 -29.96 -3.71 -8.77
CA GLY A 175 -30.55 -2.99 -7.63
C GLY A 175 -29.74 -3.11 -6.34
N CYS A 176 -28.42 -3.35 -6.44
CA CYS A 176 -27.59 -3.64 -5.27
C CYS A 176 -27.56 -2.52 -4.20
N TRP A 177 -27.81 -1.27 -4.57
CA TRP A 177 -27.83 -0.15 -3.62
C TRP A 177 -29.04 -0.19 -2.67
N ASP A 178 -30.14 -0.82 -3.08
CA ASP A 178 -31.35 -0.96 -2.25
C ASP A 178 -31.14 -1.96 -1.10
N ARG A 179 -30.13 -2.83 -1.23
CA ARG A 179 -29.75 -3.81 -0.21
C ARG A 179 -28.88 -3.22 0.91
N ILE A 180 -28.45 -1.96 0.79
CA ILE A 180 -27.59 -1.32 1.80
C ILE A 180 -28.42 -0.87 3.01
N ASP A 181 -28.13 -1.40 4.20
CA ASP A 181 -28.79 -0.99 5.43
C ASP A 181 -28.25 0.34 5.95
N ARG A 182 -28.86 1.43 5.48
CA ARG A 182 -28.51 2.80 5.86
C ARG A 182 -28.66 3.07 7.36
N LYS A 183 -29.59 2.38 8.06
CA LYS A 183 -29.83 2.58 9.49
C LYS A 183 -28.78 1.87 10.35
N GLY A 184 -28.27 0.74 9.87
CA GLY A 184 -27.19 -0.02 10.51
C GLY A 184 -25.91 0.78 10.73
N PHE A 185 -25.67 1.86 9.96
CA PHE A 185 -24.48 2.71 10.13
C PHE A 185 -24.61 3.77 11.24
N THR A 186 -25.82 4.12 11.67
CA THR A 186 -26.06 5.21 12.63
C THR A 186 -26.46 4.74 14.03
N ASN A 187 -26.86 3.47 14.15
CA ASN A 187 -27.30 2.91 15.43
C ASN A 187 -26.10 2.29 16.15
N GLY A 188 -25.38 3.12 16.92
CA GLY A 188 -24.36 2.69 17.88
C GLY A 188 -24.93 2.32 19.23
#